data_AF-Q982R6-F1
#
_entry.id   AF-Q982R6-F1
#
_cell.length_a   1.000
_cell.length_b   1.000
_cell.length_c   1.000
_cell.angle_alpha   90.00
_cell.angle_beta   90.00
_cell.angle_gamma   90.00
#
_symmetry.space_group_name_H-M   'P 1'
#
loop_
_entity.id
_entity.type
_entity.pdbx_description
1 polymer ?
#
loop_
_entity_poly.entity_id
_entity_poly.type
_entity_poly.pdbx_seq_one_letter_code
_entity_poly.pdbx_strand_id
1 'polypeptide(L)'
;METIMKAIVTKSFIGRRDDRAESETFAVGSEIDGELAESAVNQKNAEFAGKKQGGKGRKSDLSKLSRPDLEKLAAEQEIDVPEAATDADIVALLEAGK
;
A
#
# COMPACT_ATOMS: atom_id res chain seq x y z
N MET A 1 3.36 -21.97 -1.77
CA MET A 1 2.09 -21.42 -2.32
C MET A 1 2.44 -20.04 -2.84
N GLU A 2 2.62 -19.90 -4.15
CA GLU A 2 2.90 -18.61 -4.78
C GLU A 2 1.61 -17.79 -4.81
N THR A 3 1.63 -16.62 -4.18
CA THR A 3 0.51 -15.68 -4.17
C THR A 3 0.47 -15.00 -5.53
N ILE A 4 -0.37 -15.48 -6.46
CA ILE A 4 -0.51 -14.85 -7.77
C ILE A 4 -1.23 -13.50 -7.59
N MET A 5 -0.52 -12.42 -7.86
CA MET A 5 -1.06 -11.06 -7.86
C MET A 5 -2.12 -10.92 -8.96
N LYS A 6 -3.23 -10.23 -8.67
CA LYS A 6 -4.28 -9.91 -9.64
C LYS A 6 -4.49 -8.39 -9.73
N ALA A 7 -4.72 -7.89 -10.95
CA ALA A 7 -5.04 -6.50 -11.23
C ALA A 7 -6.15 -6.37 -12.30
N ILE A 8 -6.94 -5.30 -12.20
CA ILE A 8 -7.92 -4.89 -13.20
C ILE A 8 -7.33 -3.75 -14.01
N VAL A 9 -7.34 -3.89 -15.33
CA VAL A 9 -6.85 -2.88 -16.25
C VAL A 9 -7.73 -1.63 -16.18
N THR A 10 -7.14 -0.50 -15.85
CA THR A 10 -7.82 0.80 -15.77
C THR A 10 -7.57 1.64 -17.02
N LYS A 11 -6.51 1.32 -17.77
CA LYS A 11 -6.15 1.95 -19.03
C LYS A 11 -5.67 0.89 -20.00
N SER A 12 -6.20 0.91 -21.22
CA SER A 12 -5.81 -0.05 -22.25
C SER A 12 -4.32 0.03 -22.58
N PHE A 13 -3.66 -1.12 -22.59
CA PHE A 13 -2.22 -1.23 -22.83
C PHE A 13 -1.89 -2.55 -23.54
N ILE A 14 -0.71 -2.62 -24.15
CA ILE A 14 -0.18 -3.84 -24.76
C ILE A 14 0.74 -4.51 -23.75
N GLY A 15 0.48 -5.77 -23.44
CA GLY A 15 1.26 -6.54 -22.48
C GLY A 15 1.45 -7.98 -22.93
N ARG A 16 2.46 -8.64 -22.38
CA ARG A 16 2.73 -10.06 -22.60
C ARG A 16 2.24 -10.83 -21.37
N ARG A 17 1.40 -11.84 -21.54
CA ARG A 17 1.04 -12.75 -20.45
C ARG A 17 2.21 -13.69 -20.17
N ASP A 18 2.46 -14.02 -18.91
CA ASP A 18 3.46 -15.03 -18.56
C ASP A 18 3.18 -16.39 -19.22
N ASP A 19 1.91 -16.77 -19.33
CA ASP A 19 1.46 -18.02 -19.93
C ASP A 19 1.49 -18.01 -21.48
N ARG A 20 1.70 -16.85 -22.12
CA ARG A 20 1.70 -16.71 -23.58
C ARG A 20 2.90 -15.93 -24.08
N ALA A 21 3.65 -16.52 -25.01
CA ALA A 21 4.80 -15.86 -25.63
C ALA A 21 4.43 -14.62 -26.49
N GLU A 22 3.15 -14.30 -26.69
CA GLU A 22 2.69 -13.21 -27.54
C GLU A 22 2.12 -12.04 -26.74
N SER A 23 2.31 -10.83 -27.26
CA SER A 23 1.72 -9.62 -26.66
C SER A 23 0.27 -9.47 -27.13
N GLU A 24 -0.64 -9.20 -26.20
CA GLU A 24 -2.04 -8.89 -26.50
C GLU A 24 -2.39 -7.47 -25.99
N THR A 25 -3.42 -6.88 -26.58
CA THR A 25 -3.96 -5.59 -26.10
C THR A 25 -5.01 -5.86 -25.04
N PHE A 26 -4.78 -5.38 -23.83
CA PHE A 26 -5.74 -5.49 -22.74
C PHE A 26 -6.66 -4.29 -22.72
N ALA A 27 -7.97 -4.54 -22.68
CA ALA A 27 -8.98 -3.50 -22.58
C ALA A 27 -9.17 -3.07 -21.13
N VAL A 28 -9.72 -1.87 -20.94
CA VAL A 28 -10.15 -1.41 -19.61
C VAL A 28 -11.21 -2.37 -19.07
N GLY A 29 -11.07 -2.77 -17.80
CA GLY A 29 -11.92 -3.75 -17.13
C GLY A 29 -11.45 -5.20 -17.30
N SER A 30 -10.41 -5.48 -18.10
CA SER A 30 -9.83 -6.82 -18.18
C SER A 30 -9.11 -7.19 -16.87
N GLU A 31 -9.24 -8.43 -16.41
CA GLU A 31 -8.44 -8.99 -15.32
C GLU A 31 -7.13 -9.55 -15.87
N ILE A 32 -6.02 -9.17 -15.23
CA ILE A 32 -4.67 -9.65 -15.50
C ILE A 32 -4.04 -10.15 -14.20
N ASP A 33 -3.11 -11.08 -14.31
CA ASP A 33 -2.47 -11.73 -13.16
C ASP A 33 -0.95 -11.88 -13.36
N GLY A 34 -0.23 -12.25 -12.29
CA GLY A 34 1.21 -12.50 -12.31
C GLY A 34 2.10 -11.25 -12.42
N GLU A 35 3.27 -11.38 -13.04
CA GLU A 35 4.23 -10.28 -13.24
C GLU A 35 3.67 -9.18 -14.15
N LEU A 36 2.79 -9.55 -15.09
CA LEU A 36 2.06 -8.61 -15.93
C LEU A 36 1.18 -7.67 -15.10
N ALA A 37 0.45 -8.21 -14.12
CA ALA A 37 -0.36 -7.41 -13.21
C ALA A 37 0.49 -6.43 -12.41
N GLU A 38 1.64 -6.89 -11.89
CA GLU A 38 2.58 -6.05 -11.15
C GLU A 38 3.13 -4.91 -12.02
N SER A 39 3.59 -5.25 -13.22
CA SER A 39 4.11 -4.29 -14.21
C SER A 39 3.05 -3.27 -14.62
N ALA A 40 1.81 -3.72 -14.84
CA ALA A 40 0.70 -2.85 -15.23
C ALA A 40 0.28 -1.91 -14.10
N VAL A 41 0.28 -2.36 -12.84
CA VAL A 41 0.00 -1.50 -11.69
C VAL A 41 1.11 -0.47 -11.48
N ASN A 42 2.38 -0.88 -11.55
CA ASN A 42 3.52 0.03 -11.42
C ASN A 42 3.50 1.13 -12.50
N GLN A 43 3.07 0.79 -13.71
CA GLN A 43 2.92 1.73 -14.82
C GLN A 43 1.59 2.52 -14.80
N LYS A 44 0.74 2.32 -13.79
CA LYS A 44 -0.60 2.95 -13.67
C LYS A 44 -1.55 2.62 -14.82
N ASN A 45 -1.36 1.46 -15.45
CA ASN A 45 -2.25 0.92 -16.48
C ASN A 45 -3.33 -0.02 -15.88
N ALA A 46 -3.10 -0.54 -14.68
CA ALA A 46 -4.03 -1.39 -13.94
C ALA A 46 -4.06 -1.04 -12.45
N GLU A 47 -5.04 -1.57 -11.72
CA GLU A 47 -5.21 -1.42 -10.28
C GLU A 47 -5.38 -2.81 -9.63
N PHE A 48 -4.87 -3.03 -8.41
CA PHE A 48 -4.94 -4.33 -7.76
C PHE A 48 -6.39 -4.84 -7.59
N ALA A 49 -6.68 -6.02 -8.13
CA ALA A 49 -7.98 -6.70 -8.09
C ALA A 49 -8.17 -7.56 -6.83
N GLY A 50 -7.06 -7.90 -6.15
CA GLY A 50 -7.09 -8.60 -4.87
C GLY A 50 -7.48 -7.66 -3.73
N LYS A 51 -8.36 -8.15 -2.83
CA LYS A 51 -8.70 -7.50 -1.56
C LYS A 51 -7.40 -7.02 -0.89
N LYS A 52 -7.18 -5.69 -0.88
CA LYS A 52 -5.98 -5.03 -0.37
C LYS A 52 -5.45 -5.70 0.91
N GLN A 53 -4.39 -6.49 0.77
CA GLN A 53 -3.40 -6.64 1.82
C GLN A 53 -2.16 -5.90 1.29
N GLY A 54 -2.05 -4.61 1.58
CA GLY A 54 -0.91 -3.79 1.15
C GLY A 54 -1.20 -2.37 0.70
N GLY A 55 -2.47 -1.95 0.64
CA GLY A 55 -2.82 -0.55 0.38
C GLY A 55 -2.94 0.27 1.67
N LYS A 56 -1.82 0.68 2.27
CA LYS A 56 -1.72 1.88 3.13
C LYS A 56 -0.27 2.33 3.04
N GLY A 57 0.06 3.36 2.27
CA GLY A 57 -0.15 4.72 2.76
C GLY A 57 0.63 4.87 4.07
N ARG A 58 1.90 5.31 3.99
CA ARG A 58 2.85 5.57 5.08
C ARG A 58 2.39 6.63 6.11
N LYS A 59 1.09 6.79 6.36
CA LYS A 59 0.49 7.86 7.17
C LYS A 59 -0.49 7.37 8.24
N SER A 60 -0.61 6.06 8.49
CA SER A 60 -1.70 5.59 9.37
C SER A 60 -1.45 4.25 10.07
N ASP A 61 -0.20 3.86 10.28
CA ASP A 61 0.09 2.71 11.14
C ASP A 61 0.29 3.15 12.60
N LEU A 62 0.81 4.36 12.83
CA LEU A 62 0.87 4.97 14.17
C LEU A 62 -0.54 5.10 14.78
N SER A 63 -1.54 5.56 14.02
CA SER A 63 -2.94 5.66 14.51
C SER A 63 -3.63 4.32 14.82
N LYS A 64 -2.97 3.18 14.58
CA LYS A 64 -3.45 1.85 14.96
C LYS A 64 -2.71 1.27 16.15
N LEU A 65 -1.66 1.95 16.62
CA LEU A 65 -0.91 1.55 17.79
C LEU A 65 -1.68 1.96 19.05
N SER A 66 -1.52 1.17 20.11
CA SER A 66 -2.08 1.51 21.41
C SER A 66 -1.30 2.68 22.01
N ARG A 67 -1.94 3.47 22.88
CA ARG A 67 -1.27 4.52 23.66
C ARG A 67 0.11 4.13 24.24
N PRO A 68 0.30 2.95 24.89
CA PRO A 68 1.62 2.54 25.38
C PRO A 68 2.66 2.30 24.28
N ASP A 69 2.26 1.86 23.08
CA ASP A 69 3.18 1.71 21.95
C ASP A 69 3.56 3.08 21.36
N LEU A 70 2.63 4.03 21.34
CA LEU A 70 2.89 5.41 20.93
C LEU A 70 3.84 6.13 21.90
N GLU A 71 3.65 5.96 23.21
CA GLU A 71 4.52 6.53 24.24
C GLU A 71 5.95 5.94 24.16
N LYS A 72 6.07 4.64 23.87
CA LYS A 72 7.38 4.02 23.62
C LYS A 72 8.09 4.64 22.42
N LEU A 73 7.39 4.78 21.29
CA LEU A 73 7.96 5.39 20.09
C LEU A 73 8.33 6.85 20.30
N ALA A 74 7.60 7.57 21.17
CA ALA A 74 7.91 8.95 21.49
C ALA A 74 9.16 9.02 22.36
N ALA A 75 9.29 8.14 23.35
CA ALA A 75 10.49 8.02 24.17
C ALA A 75 11.72 7.61 23.34
N GLU A 76 11.58 6.71 22.37
CA GLU A 76 12.65 6.31 21.46
C GLU A 76 13.13 7.45 20.55
N GLN A 77 12.25 8.42 20.25
CA GLN A 77 12.56 9.59 19.44
C GLN A 77 12.86 10.85 20.27
N GLU A 78 12.96 10.70 21.59
CA GLU A 78 13.17 11.82 22.53
C GLU A 78 12.10 12.92 22.42
N ILE A 79 10.88 12.53 22.05
CA ILE A 79 9.71 13.41 21.94
C ILE A 79 8.99 13.47 23.28
N ASP A 80 8.85 14.68 23.82
CA ASP A 80 8.10 14.93 25.05
C ASP A 80 6.60 14.85 24.78
N VAL A 81 5.93 13.86 25.39
CA VAL A 81 4.49 13.65 25.27
C VAL A 81 3.81 14.25 26.50
N PRO A 82 2.97 15.29 26.33
CA PRO A 82 2.24 15.84 27.47
C PRO A 82 1.21 14.84 27.99
N GLU A 83 1.04 14.75 29.32
CA GLU A 83 0.12 13.81 29.97
C GLU A 83 -1.35 14.01 29.49
N ALA A 84 -1.72 15.24 29.14
CA ALA A 84 -3.02 15.59 28.57
C ALA A 84 -3.17 15.30 27.06
N ALA A 85 -2.14 14.79 26.39
CA ALA A 85 -2.18 14.47 24.97
C ALA A 85 -3.16 13.34 24.69
N THR A 86 -3.96 13.48 23.64
CA THR A 86 -4.77 12.38 23.11
C THR A 86 -3.92 11.49 22.23
N ASP A 87 -4.39 10.28 21.95
CA ASP A 87 -3.69 9.32 21.08
C ASP A 87 -3.38 9.95 19.70
N ALA A 88 -4.28 10.82 19.21
CA ALA A 88 -4.10 11.57 17.98
C ALA A 88 -3.00 12.64 18.09
N ASP A 89 -2.90 13.34 19.23
CA ASP A 89 -1.82 14.31 19.48
C ASP A 89 -0.45 13.62 19.52
N ILE A 90 -0.37 12.46 20.17
CA ILE A 90 0.88 11.67 20.26
C ILE A 90 1.31 11.23 18.85
N VAL A 91 0.38 10.72 18.04
CA VAL A 91 0.65 10.36 16.64
C VAL A 91 1.12 11.57 15.84
N ALA A 92 0.48 12.73 16.01
CA ALA A 92 0.87 13.95 15.31
C ALA A 92 2.29 14.41 15.69
N LEU A 93 2.65 14.33 16.98
CA LEU A 93 4.01 14.62 17.46
C LEU A 93 5.04 13.67 16.86
N LEU A 94 4.73 12.37 16.83
CA LEU A 94 5.57 11.33 16.23
C LEU A 94 5.75 11.49 14.72
N GLU A 95 4.71 11.95 14.00
CA GLU A 95 4.79 12.24 12.57
C GLU A 95 5.55 13.54 12.27
N ALA A 96 5.50 14.53 13.18
CA ALA A 96 6.16 15.81 13.03
C ALA A 96 7.66 15.79 13.39
N GLY A 97 8.09 14.86 14.25
CA GLY A 97 9.48 14.71 14.70
C GLY A 97 10.43 13.99 13.72
N LYS A 98 9.96 13.67 12.51
CA LYS A 98 10.72 12.95 11.47
C LYS A 98 11.35 13.89 10.45
#